data_AF-A0A7S4UWH6-F1
#
_entry.id   AF-A0A7S4UWH6-F1
#
_cell.length_a   1.000
_cell.length_b   1.000
_cell.length_c   1.000
_cell.angle_alpha   90.00
_cell.angle_beta   90.00
_cell.angle_gamma   90.00
#
_symmetry.space_group_name_H-M   'P 1'
#
loop_
_entity.id
_entity.type
_entity.pdbx_description
1 polymer ?
#
loop_
_entity_poly.entity_id
_entity_poly.type
_entity_poly.pdbx_seq_one_letter_code
_entity_poly.pdbx_strand_id
1 'polypeptide(L)'
;KDLKIERDQLLKSFQAFDAMYKKLLGEYLDPEADMNALLQKITNIADSFKPLGCDSGWSKEVKGQIPNILAGVFAVFTIRKSGESYNRLSNSDTSGMSTKMLMKPHNTQVLTLLSLFGCGSPSSQSLDSQLMQIRTGEGKSMILGAAAVVLALLGFK
;
A
#
# COMPACT_ATOMS: atom_id res chain seq x y z
N LYS A 1 22.57 -3.35 -15.94
CA LYS A 1 22.93 -2.50 -14.78
C LYS A 1 22.15 -3.07 -13.61
N ASP A 2 22.82 -3.63 -12.60
CA ASP A 2 22.10 -4.24 -11.49
C ASP A 2 21.46 -3.16 -10.62
N LEU A 3 20.18 -3.35 -10.31
CA LEU A 3 19.42 -2.48 -9.42
C LEU A 3 19.97 -2.65 -8.00
N LYS A 4 20.69 -1.62 -7.52
CA LYS A 4 21.19 -1.61 -6.15
C LYS A 4 20.06 -1.21 -5.22
N ILE A 5 19.53 -2.18 -4.47
CA ILE A 5 18.48 -1.97 -3.47
C ILE A 5 19.13 -1.60 -2.14
N GLU A 6 18.84 -0.40 -1.65
CA GLU A 6 19.19 0.05 -0.30
C GLU A 6 18.22 -0.57 0.71
N ARG A 7 18.61 -1.71 1.30
CA ARG A 7 17.76 -2.50 2.19
C ARG A 7 17.22 -1.71 3.38
N ASP A 8 18.03 -0.85 3.99
CA ASP A 8 17.61 -0.03 5.14
C ASP A 8 16.53 0.97 4.75
N GLN A 9 16.63 1.55 3.55
CA GLN A 9 15.61 2.47 3.05
C GLN A 9 14.31 1.75 2.71
N LEU A 10 14.41 0.56 2.10
CA LEU A 10 13.24 -0.26 1.82
C LEU A 10 12.56 -0.72 3.12
N LEU A 11 13.32 -1.09 4.15
CA LEU A 11 12.80 -1.45 5.46
C LEU A 11 12.10 -0.27 6.14
N LYS A 12 12.69 0.93 6.11
CA LYS A 12 12.03 2.15 6.62
C LYS A 12 10.71 2.42 5.90
N SER A 13 10.69 2.24 4.58
CA SER A 13 9.48 2.39 3.76
C SER A 13 8.42 1.35 4.15
N PHE A 14 8.82 0.10 4.39
CA PHE A 14 7.91 -0.95 4.86
C PHE A 14 7.36 -0.65 6.26
N GLN A 15 8.18 -0.15 7.18
CA GLN A 15 7.75 0.23 8.53
C GLN A 15 6.76 1.41 8.49
N ALA A 16 7.00 2.40 7.63
CA ALA A 16 6.06 3.51 7.42
C ALA A 16 4.72 2.99 6.88
N PHE A 17 4.76 2.08 5.90
CA PHE A 17 3.57 1.39 5.40
C PHE A 17 2.82 0.68 6.53
N ASP A 18 3.50 -0.18 7.31
CA ASP A 18 2.86 -1.02 8.33
C ASP A 18 2.23 -0.17 9.45
N ALA A 19 2.94 0.87 9.89
CA ALA A 19 2.43 1.81 10.88
C ALA A 19 1.17 2.54 10.38
N MET A 20 1.22 3.09 9.16
CA MET A 20 0.06 3.78 8.56
C MET A 20 -1.10 2.82 8.32
N TYR A 21 -0.83 1.61 7.83
CA TYR A 21 -1.84 0.59 7.57
C TYR A 21 -2.58 0.18 8.86
N LYS A 22 -1.83 -0.10 9.94
CA LYS A 22 -2.43 -0.41 11.25
C LYS A 22 -3.26 0.74 11.79
N LYS A 23 -2.77 1.98 11.66
CA LYS A 23 -3.51 3.18 12.05
C LYS A 23 -4.84 3.29 11.30
N LEU A 24 -4.81 3.14 9.98
CA LEU A 24 -6.02 3.21 9.15
C LEU A 24 -7.01 2.08 9.48
N LEU A 25 -6.54 0.85 9.72
CA LEU A 25 -7.43 -0.21 10.16
C LEU A 25 -8.07 0.09 11.52
N GLY A 26 -7.31 0.63 12.48
CA GLY A 26 -7.85 1.02 13.77
C GLY A 26 -8.91 2.14 13.67
N GLU A 27 -8.72 3.09 12.74
CA GLU A 27 -9.65 4.20 12.51
C GLU A 27 -10.92 3.78 11.73
N TYR A 28 -10.82 2.85 10.78
CA TYR A 28 -11.88 2.60 9.78
C TYR A 28 -12.44 1.18 9.76
N LEU A 29 -12.07 0.32 10.72
CA LEU A 29 -12.78 -0.96 10.90
C LEU A 29 -14.14 -0.78 11.59
N ASP A 30 -14.37 0.33 12.30
CA ASP A 30 -15.66 0.65 12.89
C ASP A 30 -16.75 0.73 11.79
N PRO A 31 -17.89 0.02 11.93
CA PRO A 31 -19.01 0.11 10.99
C PRO A 31 -19.50 1.54 10.71
N GLU A 32 -19.38 2.44 11.68
CA GLU A 32 -19.83 3.83 11.58
C GLU A 32 -18.75 4.76 10.99
N ALA A 33 -17.55 4.24 10.69
CA ALA A 33 -16.48 5.04 10.12
C ALA A 33 -16.80 5.52 8.70
N ASP A 34 -16.53 6.79 8.43
CA ASP A 34 -16.73 7.36 7.10
C ASP A 34 -15.64 6.89 6.12
N MET A 35 -15.97 5.88 5.32
CA MET A 35 -15.08 5.39 4.27
C MET A 35 -14.73 6.44 3.21
N ASN A 36 -15.57 7.47 3.00
CA ASN A 36 -15.24 8.55 2.08
C ASN A 36 -14.11 9.42 2.64
N ALA A 37 -14.07 9.64 3.95
CA ALA A 37 -12.96 10.35 4.60
C ALA A 37 -11.63 9.60 4.42
N LEU A 38 -11.64 8.26 4.49
CA LEU A 38 -10.45 7.45 4.16
C LEU A 38 -10.01 7.66 2.71
N LEU A 39 -10.93 7.56 1.76
CA LEU A 39 -10.64 7.74 0.33
C LEU A 39 -10.12 9.16 0.04
N GLN A 40 -10.71 10.19 0.65
CA GLN A 40 -10.25 11.57 0.55
C GLN A 40 -8.84 11.73 1.12
N LYS A 41 -8.54 11.14 2.28
CA LYS A 41 -7.20 11.17 2.88
C LYS A 41 -6.14 10.62 1.93
N ILE A 42 -6.43 9.49 1.28
CA ILE A 42 -5.52 8.84 0.33
C ILE A 42 -5.38 9.67 -0.94
N THR A 43 -6.50 10.16 -1.47
CA THR A 43 -6.54 10.95 -2.70
C THR A 43 -5.82 12.28 -2.52
N ASN A 44 -5.99 12.97 -1.39
CA ASN A 44 -5.30 14.22 -1.08
C ASN A 44 -3.79 14.06 -1.01
N ILE A 45 -3.28 12.96 -0.45
CA ILE A 45 -1.84 12.66 -0.46
C ILE A 45 -1.37 12.52 -1.91
N ALA A 46 -2.09 11.77 -2.73
CA ALA A 46 -1.68 11.50 -4.11
C ALA A 46 -1.81 12.74 -5.02
N ASP A 47 -2.85 13.55 -4.82
CA ASP A 47 -3.13 14.80 -5.55
C ASP A 47 -2.01 15.82 -5.39
N SER A 48 -1.31 15.82 -4.26
CA SER A 48 -0.14 16.70 -4.05
C SER A 48 1.04 16.41 -4.98
N PHE A 49 1.00 15.30 -5.73
CA PHE A 49 2.04 14.88 -6.66
C PHE A 49 1.54 14.66 -8.10
N LYS A 50 0.24 14.85 -8.37
CA LYS A 50 -0.32 14.69 -9.72
C LYS A 50 -0.01 15.89 -10.64
N PRO A 51 0.10 15.67 -11.95
CA PRO A 51 0.30 14.38 -12.62
C PRO A 51 1.78 13.99 -12.59
N LEU A 52 2.07 12.71 -12.37
CA LEU A 52 3.41 12.17 -12.53
C LEU A 52 3.71 11.79 -13.98
N GLY A 53 4.95 11.99 -14.40
CA GLY A 53 5.45 11.56 -15.72
C GLY A 53 6.05 10.15 -15.66
N CYS A 54 6.16 9.49 -16.81
CA CYS A 54 6.80 8.18 -16.92
C CYS A 54 8.29 8.24 -16.57
N ASP A 55 8.99 9.25 -17.08
CA ASP A 55 10.46 9.36 -17.00
C ASP A 55 10.94 10.37 -15.95
N SER A 56 10.03 11.11 -15.31
CA SER A 56 10.37 12.17 -14.36
C SER A 56 9.30 12.36 -13.29
N GLY A 57 9.70 12.95 -12.17
CA GLY A 57 8.81 13.25 -11.03
C GLY A 57 8.84 12.22 -9.90
N TRP A 58 9.55 11.08 -10.07
CA TRP A 58 9.75 10.10 -9.00
C TRP A 58 10.83 10.52 -8.00
N SER A 59 10.68 11.73 -7.46
CA SER A 59 11.60 12.31 -6.49
C SER A 59 11.57 11.57 -5.16
N LYS A 60 12.53 11.89 -4.28
CA LYS A 60 12.60 11.34 -2.92
C LYS A 60 11.32 11.62 -2.13
N GLU A 61 10.71 12.79 -2.35
CA GLU A 61 9.47 13.21 -1.70
C GLU A 61 8.30 12.33 -2.13
N VAL A 62 8.12 12.12 -3.43
CA VAL A 62 7.07 11.23 -3.98
C VAL A 62 7.27 9.81 -3.48
N LYS A 63 8.48 9.26 -3.62
CA LYS A 63 8.83 7.91 -3.15
C LYS A 63 8.63 7.74 -1.64
N GLY A 64 8.80 8.82 -0.88
CA GLY A 64 8.55 8.87 0.56
C GLY A 64 7.06 8.77 0.94
N GLN A 65 6.14 9.15 0.04
CA GLN A 65 4.70 9.05 0.26
C GLN A 65 4.07 7.77 -0.28
N ILE A 66 4.75 7.03 -1.16
CA ILE A 66 4.29 5.72 -1.66
C ILE A 66 3.87 4.75 -0.54
N PRO A 67 4.63 4.58 0.57
CA PRO A 67 4.18 3.74 1.68
C PRO A 67 2.82 4.12 2.24
N ASN A 68 2.52 5.42 2.34
CA ASN A 68 1.27 5.93 2.90
C ASN A 68 0.09 5.73 1.93
N ILE A 69 0.31 5.99 0.64
CA ILE A 69 -0.70 5.75 -0.41
C ILE A 69 -1.00 4.24 -0.45
N LEU A 70 0.03 3.40 -0.44
CA LEU A 70 -0.11 1.96 -0.48
C LEU A 70 -0.81 1.40 0.76
N ALA A 71 -0.51 1.93 1.95
CA ALA A 71 -1.21 1.62 3.19
C ALA A 71 -2.71 1.92 3.08
N GLY A 72 -3.05 3.06 2.47
CA GLY A 72 -4.43 3.41 2.16
C GLY A 72 -5.13 2.42 1.25
N VAL A 73 -4.51 2.09 0.12
CA VAL A 73 -5.05 1.13 -0.86
C VAL A 73 -5.33 -0.23 -0.20
N PHE A 74 -4.36 -0.75 0.57
CA PHE A 74 -4.55 -2.02 1.27
C PHE A 74 -5.53 -1.93 2.43
N ALA A 75 -5.62 -0.80 3.14
CA ALA A 75 -6.63 -0.61 4.18
C ALA A 75 -8.04 -0.71 3.59
N VAL A 76 -8.31 0.02 2.49
CA VAL A 76 -9.59 -0.05 1.77
C VAL A 76 -9.89 -1.48 1.32
N PHE A 77 -8.91 -2.17 0.74
CA PHE A 77 -9.06 -3.56 0.32
C PHE A 77 -9.45 -4.47 1.51
N THR A 78 -8.70 -4.42 2.60
CA THR A 78 -8.94 -5.26 3.79
C THR A 78 -10.32 -5.01 4.40
N ILE A 79 -10.68 -3.73 4.57
CA ILE A 79 -11.97 -3.32 5.14
C ILE A 79 -13.12 -3.81 4.25
N ARG A 80 -13.05 -3.54 2.94
CA ARG A 80 -14.09 -3.98 1.98
C ARG A 80 -14.19 -5.48 1.86
N LYS A 81 -13.07 -6.20 1.94
CA LYS A 81 -13.05 -7.65 1.74
C LYS A 81 -13.47 -8.45 2.96
N SER A 82 -13.13 -7.96 4.16
CA SER A 82 -13.25 -8.76 5.40
C SER A 82 -13.66 -7.97 6.65
N GLY A 83 -13.82 -6.64 6.56
CA GLY A 83 -14.16 -5.79 7.71
C GLY A 83 -15.53 -6.11 8.30
N GLU A 84 -16.55 -6.33 7.47
CA GLU A 84 -17.89 -6.66 7.95
C GLU A 84 -17.92 -8.01 8.71
N SER A 85 -17.21 -9.02 8.19
CA SER A 85 -17.07 -10.31 8.88
C SER A 85 -16.30 -10.19 10.19
N TYR A 86 -15.27 -9.34 10.22
CA TYR A 86 -14.54 -9.02 11.44
C TYR A 86 -15.47 -8.41 12.51
N ASN A 87 -16.28 -7.40 12.15
CA ASN A 87 -17.17 -6.69 13.07
C ASN A 87 -18.28 -7.58 13.64
N ARG A 88 -18.82 -8.50 12.83
CA ARG A 88 -19.81 -9.48 13.32
C ARG A 88 -19.25 -10.40 14.41
N LEU A 89 -17.97 -10.74 14.34
CA LEU A 89 -17.30 -11.69 15.24
C LEU A 89 -16.60 -11.00 16.42
N SER A 90 -16.20 -9.73 16.29
CA SER A 90 -15.67 -8.96 17.41
C SER A 90 -16.73 -8.66 18.47
N ASN A 91 -18.01 -8.66 18.07
CA ASN A 91 -19.16 -8.50 18.98
C ASN A 91 -19.54 -9.80 19.70
N SER A 92 -18.89 -10.92 19.37
CA SER A 92 -18.91 -12.16 20.15
C SER A 92 -17.61 -12.29 20.96
N ASP A 93 -17.63 -12.93 22.13
CA ASP A 93 -16.52 -13.05 23.12
C ASP A 93 -15.21 -13.73 22.62
N THR A 94 -14.99 -13.84 21.31
CA THR A 94 -13.84 -14.47 20.63
C THR A 94 -12.91 -13.46 19.97
N SER A 95 -12.49 -12.42 20.71
CA SER A 95 -11.67 -11.31 20.21
C SER A 95 -10.36 -11.74 19.52
N GLY A 96 -9.71 -12.81 19.98
CA GLY A 96 -8.47 -13.35 19.38
C GLY A 96 -8.65 -14.06 18.03
N MET A 97 -9.86 -14.54 17.71
CA MET A 97 -10.16 -15.22 16.44
C MET A 97 -10.47 -14.20 15.32
N SER A 98 -11.06 -13.05 15.68
CA SER A 98 -11.49 -12.01 14.74
C SER A 98 -10.32 -11.45 13.90
N THR A 99 -9.18 -11.13 14.52
CA THR A 99 -8.04 -10.51 13.82
C THR A 99 -7.36 -11.42 12.79
N LYS A 100 -7.50 -12.75 12.92
CA LYS A 100 -7.02 -13.74 11.93
C LYS A 100 -7.90 -13.80 10.68
N MET A 101 -9.11 -13.24 10.72
CA MET A 101 -10.05 -13.25 9.59
C MET A 101 -9.85 -12.05 8.64
N LEU A 102 -9.15 -11.01 9.09
CA LEU A 102 -8.81 -9.88 8.23
C LEU A 102 -7.87 -10.34 7.11
N MET A 103 -8.30 -10.13 5.87
CA MET A 103 -7.54 -10.44 4.66
C MET A 103 -6.46 -9.38 4.45
N LYS A 104 -5.37 -9.49 5.21
CA LYS A 104 -4.23 -8.55 5.17
C LYS A 104 -3.30 -8.85 3.97
N PRO A 105 -2.64 -7.83 3.40
CA PRO A 105 -1.62 -8.07 2.39
C PRO A 105 -0.44 -8.84 2.99
N HIS A 106 0.16 -9.72 2.20
CA HIS A 106 1.37 -10.41 2.61
C HIS A 106 2.58 -9.48 2.52
N ASN A 107 3.54 -9.58 3.44
CA ASN A 107 4.72 -8.70 3.48
C ASN A 107 5.50 -8.70 2.15
N THR A 108 5.62 -9.86 1.49
CA THR A 108 6.26 -9.95 0.17
C THR A 108 5.54 -9.09 -0.87
N GLN A 109 4.20 -9.06 -0.90
CA GLN A 109 3.45 -8.25 -1.87
C GLN A 109 3.73 -6.76 -1.69
N VAL A 110 3.78 -6.31 -0.44
CA VAL A 110 4.11 -4.93 -0.08
C VAL A 110 5.55 -4.60 -0.47
N LEU A 111 6.52 -5.46 -0.11
CA LEU A 111 7.93 -5.25 -0.44
C LEU A 111 8.17 -5.23 -1.96
N THR A 112 7.46 -6.07 -2.72
CA THR A 112 7.47 -6.05 -4.18
C THR A 112 7.02 -4.68 -4.70
N LEU A 113 5.89 -4.16 -4.21
CA LEU A 113 5.37 -2.86 -4.65
C LEU A 113 6.30 -1.70 -4.27
N LEU A 114 6.78 -1.67 -3.03
CA LEU A 114 7.75 -0.65 -2.59
C LEU A 114 9.03 -0.69 -3.43
N SER A 115 9.48 -1.87 -3.81
CA SER A 115 10.66 -2.03 -4.68
C SER A 115 10.37 -1.54 -6.11
N LEU A 116 9.19 -1.88 -6.67
CA LEU A 116 8.76 -1.46 -8.00
C LEU A 116 8.63 0.06 -8.11
N PHE A 117 8.12 0.71 -7.05
CA PHE A 117 8.02 2.18 -6.98
C PHE A 117 9.31 2.87 -6.54
N GLY A 118 10.43 2.14 -6.50
CA GLY A 118 11.76 2.72 -6.28
C GLY A 118 12.02 3.20 -4.85
N CYS A 119 11.24 2.77 -3.85
CA CYS A 119 11.47 3.13 -2.45
C CYS A 119 12.82 2.59 -1.92
N GLY A 120 13.38 1.56 -2.56
CA GLY A 120 14.74 1.06 -2.29
C GLY A 120 15.87 1.80 -3.01
N SER A 121 15.55 2.79 -3.85
CA SER A 121 16.54 3.63 -4.56
C SER A 121 16.05 5.09 -4.60
N PRO A 122 16.12 5.81 -3.46
CA PRO A 122 15.57 7.15 -3.31
C PRO A 122 16.36 8.22 -4.06
N SER A 123 17.59 7.91 -4.50
CA SER A 123 18.47 8.83 -5.22
C SER A 123 18.13 8.95 -6.71
N SER A 124 17.47 7.95 -7.30
CA SER A 124 16.97 8.03 -8.67
C SER A 124 15.73 8.92 -8.75
N GLN A 125 15.62 9.75 -9.79
CA GLN A 125 14.43 10.57 -10.08
C GLN A 125 13.45 9.89 -11.04
N SER A 126 13.77 8.68 -11.49
CA SER A 126 12.93 7.85 -12.35
C SER A 126 12.67 6.49 -11.69
N LEU A 127 11.78 5.71 -12.29
CA LEU A 127 11.65 4.28 -12.00
C LEU A 127 12.51 3.49 -12.99
N ASP A 128 13.35 2.61 -12.46
CA ASP A 128 14.09 1.67 -13.27
C ASP A 128 13.17 0.54 -13.73
N SER A 129 13.36 0.06 -14.96
CA SER A 129 12.68 -1.16 -15.43
C SER A 129 13.14 -2.36 -14.61
N GLN A 130 12.21 -3.05 -13.97
CA GLN A 130 12.50 -4.19 -13.09
C GLN A 130 11.71 -5.42 -13.53
N LEU A 131 12.35 -6.59 -13.50
CA LEU A 131 11.68 -7.87 -13.62
C LEU A 131 11.70 -8.55 -12.24
N MET A 132 10.53 -8.67 -11.62
CA MET A 132 10.40 -9.40 -10.35
C MET A 132 9.73 -10.75 -10.57
N GLN A 133 10.38 -11.79 -10.06
CA GLN A 133 9.82 -13.14 -10.07
C GLN A 133 9.00 -13.38 -8.81
N ILE A 134 7.70 -13.55 -8.99
CA ILE A 134 6.73 -13.87 -7.92
C ILE A 134 6.17 -15.27 -8.17
N ARG A 135 6.32 -16.17 -7.20
CA ARG A 135 5.92 -17.58 -7.32
C ARG A 135 4.39 -17.70 -7.42
N THR A 136 3.93 -18.85 -7.88
CA THR A 136 2.49 -19.16 -7.91
C THR A 136 1.94 -19.21 -6.49
N GLY A 137 0.74 -18.67 -6.29
CA GLY A 137 0.11 -18.58 -4.96
C GLY A 137 0.51 -17.36 -4.11
N GLU A 138 1.53 -16.59 -4.48
CA GLU A 138 1.97 -15.41 -3.70
C GLU A 138 1.11 -14.15 -3.92
N GLY A 139 0.07 -14.24 -4.77
CA GLY A 139 -0.88 -13.16 -4.99
C GLY A 139 -0.45 -12.11 -6.03
N LYS A 140 0.09 -12.55 -7.16
CA LYS A 140 0.43 -11.68 -8.31
C LYS A 140 -0.68 -10.72 -8.72
N SER A 141 -1.93 -11.19 -8.76
CA SER A 141 -3.07 -10.34 -9.11
C SER A 141 -3.31 -9.21 -8.11
N MET A 142 -3.03 -9.45 -6.83
CA MET A 142 -3.13 -8.41 -5.80
C MET A 142 -2.04 -7.36 -5.98
N ILE A 143 -0.81 -7.77 -6.29
CA ILE A 143 0.29 -6.86 -6.59
C ILE A 143 -0.06 -5.98 -7.80
N LEU A 144 -0.51 -6.58 -8.92
CA LEU A 144 -0.88 -5.83 -10.11
C LEU A 144 -2.06 -4.88 -9.87
N GLY A 145 -3.09 -5.32 -9.15
CA GLY A 145 -4.24 -4.48 -8.80
C GLY A 145 -3.84 -3.29 -7.94
N ALA A 146 -3.04 -3.51 -6.89
CA ALA A 146 -2.56 -2.43 -6.04
C ALA A 146 -1.64 -1.46 -6.81
N ALA A 147 -0.75 -1.97 -7.66
CA ALA A 147 0.10 -1.15 -8.51
C ALA A 147 -0.72 -0.26 -9.44
N ALA A 148 -1.73 -0.83 -10.12
CA ALA A 148 -2.62 -0.09 -11.01
C ALA A 148 -3.38 1.02 -10.28
N VAL A 149 -3.90 0.73 -9.06
CA VAL A 149 -4.59 1.75 -8.25
C VAL A 149 -3.64 2.87 -7.84
N VAL A 150 -2.41 2.56 -7.39
CA VAL A 150 -1.42 3.58 -7.04
C VAL A 150 -1.05 4.43 -8.26
N LEU A 151 -0.81 3.83 -9.43
CA LEU A 151 -0.53 4.56 -10.67
C LEU A 151 -1.70 5.46 -11.09
N ALA A 152 -2.94 4.96 -11.05
CA ALA A 152 -4.12 5.76 -11.32
C ALA A 152 -4.27 6.93 -10.32
N LEU A 153 -4.02 6.67 -9.03
CA LEU A 153 -3.96 7.69 -7.99
C LEU A 153 -2.82 8.68 -8.19
N LEU A 154 -1.83 8.40 -9.03
CA LEU A 154 -0.74 9.34 -9.34
C LEU A 154 -0.95 10.03 -10.71
N GLY A 155 -2.10 9.80 -11.35
CA GLY A 155 -2.52 10.50 -12.56
C GLY A 155 -2.18 9.79 -13.88
N PHE A 156 -1.68 8.56 -13.83
CA PHE A 156 -1.46 7.73 -15.02
C PHE A 156 -2.80 7.18 -15.54
N LYS A 157 -3.00 7.24 -16.85
CA LYS A 157 -4.24 6.84 -17.55
C LYS A 157 -3.95 5.80 -18.60
#